data_AF-A0A9E1VS62-F1
#
_entry.id   AF-A0A9E1VS62-F1
#
_cell.length_a   1.000
_cell.length_b   1.000
_cell.length_c   1.000
_cell.angle_alpha   90.00
_cell.angle_beta   90.00
_cell.angle_gamma   90.00
#
_symmetry.space_group_name_H-M   'P 1'
#
loop_
_entity.id
_entity.type
_entity.pdbx_description
1 polymer ?
#
loop_
_entity_poly.entity_id
_entity_poly.type
_entity_poly.pdbx_seq_one_letter_code
_entity_poly.pdbx_strand_id
1 'polypeptide(L)'
;MKNKFLIFCSIFLFATVLSCTDDFNEINEQPDALSASDVSAKYFVTDLQQGLWGANTFGMWLGNILHADLFSGHSAQGFAQSDWNGDAGWVYSAFWQGFTYSTIANFNSPLTSFTNLVKEGGSLENDQFYAIALIMKGSFYQQFTDMYGMLPYSEASDPTITTPKYDEQIDIYRGVIAELDQAIALIGSNTKSGEGVELLGENDVIFGGDMQKWKQLANSLKLRMALRAHGSPGENFSANAASEAIASGVLGDSNALFTRDTQINQWTSAAYGDIWATWPGSRWNVGEPMINILNDNNDPRLSLMTQPSKGGVMTISKPTDSNGVAMMDSHLAFLKNTLDKAGA
;
A
#
# COMPACT_ATOMS: atom_id res chain seq x y z
N MET A 1 -19.39 2.91 -85.72
CA MET A 1 -19.08 4.00 -84.76
C MET A 1 -19.78 3.83 -83.41
N LYS A 2 -21.10 3.56 -83.36
CA LYS A 2 -21.83 3.33 -82.10
C LYS A 2 -21.22 2.28 -81.15
N ASN A 3 -20.78 1.13 -81.66
CA ASN A 3 -20.18 0.08 -80.82
C ASN A 3 -18.81 0.47 -80.23
N LYS A 4 -18.03 1.31 -80.93
CA LYS A 4 -16.75 1.81 -80.41
C LYS A 4 -16.96 2.87 -79.33
N PHE A 5 -18.02 3.69 -79.45
CA PHE A 5 -18.41 4.67 -78.43
C PHE A 5 -18.91 4.00 -77.15
N LEU A 6 -19.73 2.94 -77.26
CA LEU A 6 -20.19 2.17 -76.10
C LEU A 6 -19.04 1.47 -75.37
N ILE A 7 -18.08 0.87 -76.10
CA ILE A 7 -16.89 0.27 -75.49
C ILE A 7 -16.05 1.33 -74.77
N PHE A 8 -15.89 2.51 -75.36
CA PHE A 8 -15.14 3.62 -74.72
C PHE A 8 -15.85 4.13 -73.46
N CYS A 9 -17.17 4.27 -73.49
CA CYS A 9 -17.96 4.61 -72.31
C CYS A 9 -17.89 3.53 -71.22
N SER A 10 -17.90 2.24 -71.58
CA SER A 10 -17.78 1.14 -70.62
C SER A 10 -16.40 1.07 -69.98
N ILE A 11 -15.33 1.31 -70.73
CA ILE A 11 -13.95 1.35 -70.20
C ILE A 11 -13.77 2.58 -69.29
N PHE A 12 -14.30 3.73 -69.68
CA PHE A 12 -14.26 4.94 -68.86
C PHE A 12 -15.04 4.77 -67.55
N LEU A 13 -16.23 4.16 -67.60
CA LEU A 13 -17.03 3.86 -66.41
C LEU A 13 -16.32 2.88 -65.47
N PHE A 14 -15.62 1.87 -66.03
CA PHE A 14 -14.85 0.90 -65.23
C PHE A 14 -13.60 1.53 -64.58
N ALA A 15 -12.95 2.47 -65.26
CA ALA A 15 -11.81 3.23 -64.72
C ALA A 15 -12.21 4.16 -63.57
N THR A 16 -13.42 4.71 -63.59
CA THR A 16 -13.92 5.57 -62.50
C THR A 16 -14.29 4.80 -61.23
N VAL A 17 -14.53 3.48 -61.28
CA VAL A 17 -14.86 2.69 -60.08
C VAL A 17 -13.61 2.28 -59.30
N LEU A 18 -12.45 2.18 -59.97
CA LEU A 18 -11.18 1.82 -59.33
C LEU A 18 -10.57 2.98 -58.52
N SER A 19 -10.78 4.22 -58.95
CA SER A 19 -10.24 5.42 -58.27
C SER A 19 -11.03 5.85 -57.03
N CYS A 20 -12.21 5.28 -56.78
CA CYS A 20 -13.08 5.69 -55.66
C CYS A 20 -12.71 5.04 -54.30
N THR A 21 -11.70 4.17 -54.26
CA THR A 21 -11.30 3.46 -53.03
C THR A 21 -9.84 3.69 -52.63
N ASP A 22 -9.08 4.44 -53.43
CA ASP A 22 -7.63 4.60 -53.23
C ASP A 22 -7.31 5.28 -51.88
N ASP A 23 -8.15 6.20 -51.44
CA ASP A 23 -7.95 6.97 -50.19
C ASP A 23 -8.94 6.57 -49.09
N PHE A 24 -9.63 5.43 -49.23
CA PHE A 24 -10.70 5.03 -48.29
C PHE A 24 -10.20 4.89 -46.85
N ASN A 25 -8.97 4.37 -46.66
CA ASN A 25 -8.40 4.26 -45.33
C ASN A 25 -7.98 5.64 -44.78
N GLU A 26 -7.37 6.50 -45.60
CA GLU A 26 -6.90 7.84 -45.22
C GLU A 26 -8.06 8.79 -44.87
N ILE A 27 -9.19 8.73 -45.58
CA ILE A 27 -10.40 9.52 -45.29
C ILE A 27 -11.10 9.05 -44.00
N ASN A 28 -10.93 7.77 -43.62
CA ASN A 28 -11.52 7.20 -42.41
C ASN A 28 -10.53 7.14 -41.23
N GLU A 29 -9.28 7.56 -41.43
CA GLU A 29 -8.36 7.80 -40.32
C GLU A 29 -8.87 9.00 -39.52
N GLN A 30 -9.04 8.80 -38.22
CA GLN A 30 -9.33 9.87 -37.28
C GLN A 30 -8.00 10.31 -36.68
N PRO A 31 -7.34 11.36 -37.20
CA PRO A 31 -6.01 11.76 -36.76
C PRO A 31 -5.94 12.20 -35.29
N ASP A 32 -7.09 12.53 -34.69
CA ASP A 32 -7.22 12.88 -33.27
C ASP A 32 -7.71 11.70 -32.40
N ALA A 33 -8.00 10.53 -32.99
CA ALA A 33 -8.40 9.36 -32.22
C ALA A 33 -7.18 8.64 -31.66
N LEU A 34 -7.29 8.17 -30.41
CA LEU A 34 -6.29 7.30 -29.80
C LEU A 34 -6.20 6.00 -30.61
N SER A 35 -5.01 5.73 -31.13
CA SER A 35 -4.67 4.44 -31.71
C SER A 35 -4.37 3.42 -30.61
N ALA A 36 -4.33 2.14 -30.97
CA ALA A 36 -3.88 1.10 -30.05
C ALA A 36 -2.45 1.35 -29.53
N SER A 37 -1.61 2.02 -30.33
CA SER A 37 -0.26 2.44 -29.95
C SER A 37 -0.20 3.62 -28.97
N ASP A 38 -1.33 4.29 -28.70
CA ASP A 38 -1.41 5.39 -27.72
C ASP A 38 -1.90 4.92 -26.34
N VAL A 39 -2.34 3.66 -26.23
CA VAL A 39 -2.84 3.07 -24.99
C VAL A 39 -1.68 2.40 -24.24
N SER A 40 -1.48 2.77 -22.98
CA SER A 40 -0.51 2.14 -22.09
C SER A 40 -1.14 1.88 -20.72
N ALA A 41 -0.72 0.80 -20.07
CA ALA A 41 -1.14 0.49 -18.72
C ALA A 41 -0.54 1.45 -17.67
N LYS A 42 0.40 2.33 -18.03
CA LYS A 42 1.00 3.31 -17.12
C LYS A 42 -0.03 4.19 -16.40
N TYR A 43 -1.16 4.48 -17.06
CA TYR A 43 -2.20 5.34 -16.52
C TYR A 43 -2.94 4.74 -15.32
N PHE A 44 -2.78 3.44 -15.06
CA PHE A 44 -3.36 2.77 -13.89
C PHE A 44 -2.41 2.72 -12.70
N VAL A 45 -1.10 2.89 -12.90
CA VAL A 45 -0.08 2.67 -11.85
C VAL A 45 -0.22 3.67 -10.72
N THR A 46 -0.41 4.95 -11.01
CA THR A 46 -0.53 6.00 -9.98
C THR A 46 -1.68 5.72 -9.02
N ASP A 47 -2.84 5.29 -9.54
CA ASP A 47 -4.01 4.98 -8.72
C ASP A 47 -3.79 3.74 -7.84
N LEU A 48 -3.10 2.72 -8.36
CA LEU A 48 -2.70 1.55 -7.56
C LEU A 48 -1.75 1.93 -6.42
N GLN A 49 -0.75 2.77 -6.69
CA GLN A 49 0.20 3.23 -5.67
C GLN A 49 -0.49 4.08 -4.61
N GLN A 50 -1.41 4.95 -5.02
CA GLN A 50 -2.27 5.72 -4.14
C GLN A 50 -3.18 4.80 -3.30
N GLY A 51 -3.77 3.77 -3.89
CA GLY A 51 -4.62 2.81 -3.16
C GLY A 51 -3.85 1.99 -2.13
N LEU A 52 -2.60 1.61 -2.44
CA LEU A 52 -1.78 0.77 -1.58
C LEU A 52 -1.05 1.53 -0.48
N TRP A 53 -0.28 2.56 -0.84
CA TRP A 53 0.58 3.30 0.09
C TRP A 53 -0.04 4.62 0.52
N GLY A 54 -1.08 5.04 -0.17
CA GLY A 54 -1.74 6.30 0.05
C GLY A 54 -3.01 6.23 0.89
N ALA A 55 -2.90 5.78 2.13
CA ALA A 55 -4.04 5.53 3.01
C ALA A 55 -5.11 6.65 2.99
N ASN A 56 -6.37 6.23 2.89
CA ASN A 56 -7.49 7.11 3.19
C ASN A 56 -7.63 7.33 4.70
N THR A 57 -8.59 8.16 5.09
CA THR A 57 -8.83 8.49 6.50
C THR A 57 -9.03 7.26 7.39
N PHE A 58 -9.82 6.28 6.96
CA PHE A 58 -10.09 5.08 7.74
C PHE A 58 -8.94 4.08 7.75
N GLY A 59 -8.23 3.92 6.62
CA GLY A 59 -7.03 3.07 6.55
C GLY A 59 -5.94 3.58 7.48
N MET A 60 -5.72 4.90 7.53
CA MET A 60 -4.78 5.52 8.46
C MET A 60 -5.26 5.39 9.91
N TRP A 61 -6.52 5.75 10.17
CA TRP A 61 -7.07 5.77 11.51
C TRP A 61 -7.22 4.36 12.10
N LEU A 62 -8.06 3.51 11.50
CA LEU A 62 -8.37 2.20 12.04
C LEU A 62 -7.20 1.23 11.82
N GLY A 63 -6.53 1.25 10.68
CA GLY A 63 -5.42 0.34 10.40
C GLY A 63 -4.15 0.69 11.16
N ASN A 64 -3.56 1.84 10.85
CA ASN A 64 -2.24 2.18 11.40
C ASN A 64 -2.33 2.65 12.86
N ILE A 65 -3.19 3.63 13.16
CA ILE A 65 -3.12 4.32 14.45
C ILE A 65 -3.81 3.52 15.58
N LEU A 66 -5.01 2.98 15.36
CA LEU A 66 -5.71 2.22 16.41
C LEU A 66 -5.13 0.81 16.65
N HIS A 67 -4.45 0.20 15.66
CA HIS A 67 -3.85 -1.13 15.83
C HIS A 67 -2.34 -1.04 15.95
N ALA A 68 -1.63 -0.75 14.86
CA ALA A 68 -0.17 -0.86 14.84
C ALA A 68 0.51 0.09 15.85
N ASP A 69 0.13 1.37 15.88
CA ASP A 69 0.74 2.35 16.79
C ASP A 69 0.37 2.10 18.25
N LEU A 70 -0.85 1.62 18.52
CA LEU A 70 -1.29 1.30 19.88
C LEU A 70 -0.58 0.04 20.41
N PHE A 71 -0.56 -1.04 19.62
CA PHE A 71 0.06 -2.31 20.03
C PHE A 71 1.59 -2.23 20.12
N SER A 72 2.22 -1.35 19.34
CA SER A 72 3.67 -1.07 19.45
C SER A 72 4.02 -0.12 20.60
N GLY A 73 3.03 0.46 21.28
CA GLY A 73 3.26 1.43 22.36
C GLY A 73 3.75 2.80 21.88
N HIS A 74 3.61 3.10 20.58
CA HIS A 74 3.90 4.42 20.02
C HIS A 74 2.86 5.45 20.44
N SER A 75 1.59 5.04 20.53
CA SER A 75 0.47 5.89 20.94
C SER A 75 -0.17 5.42 22.24
N ALA A 76 -0.77 6.36 22.98
CA ALA A 76 -1.61 6.12 24.14
C ALA A 76 -2.94 6.87 24.01
N GLN A 77 -3.99 6.21 24.51
CA GLN A 77 -5.37 6.68 24.47
C GLN A 77 -5.98 6.64 25.88
N GLY A 78 -7.14 7.26 26.08
CA GLY A 78 -7.84 7.29 27.37
C GLY A 78 -7.98 8.68 28.00
N PHE A 79 -7.62 9.75 27.28
CA PHE A 79 -8.03 11.08 27.69
C PHE A 79 -9.56 11.21 27.59
N ALA A 80 -10.21 11.70 28.65
CA ALA A 80 -11.68 11.68 28.77
C ALA A 80 -12.44 12.50 27.71
N GLN A 81 -11.74 13.37 26.95
CA GLN A 81 -12.32 14.11 25.82
C GLN A 81 -11.84 13.58 24.45
N SER A 82 -11.20 12.41 24.43
CA SER A 82 -10.98 11.65 23.20
C SER A 82 -12.29 10.97 22.81
N ASP A 83 -12.62 10.96 21.53
CA ASP A 83 -13.82 10.27 21.02
C ASP A 83 -13.71 8.74 21.17
N TRP A 84 -12.50 8.24 21.44
CA TRP A 84 -12.19 6.82 21.64
C TRP A 84 -11.60 6.57 23.02
N ASN A 85 -12.22 5.62 23.72
CA ASN A 85 -11.62 5.02 24.91
C ASN A 85 -10.44 4.15 24.49
N GLY A 86 -9.44 4.01 25.37
CA GLY A 86 -8.22 3.26 25.07
C GLY A 86 -8.45 1.77 24.76
N ASP A 87 -9.67 1.27 24.94
CA ASP A 87 -10.07 -0.10 24.65
C ASP A 87 -10.24 -0.39 23.15
N ALA A 88 -10.32 0.63 22.29
CA ALA A 88 -10.71 0.46 20.88
C ALA A 88 -9.77 -0.46 20.07
N GLY A 89 -8.50 -0.59 20.44
CA GLY A 89 -7.59 -1.58 19.88
C GLY A 89 -7.53 -2.91 20.66
N TRP A 90 -7.93 -2.94 21.93
CA TRP A 90 -7.82 -4.13 22.79
C TRP A 90 -9.08 -4.99 22.82
N VAL A 91 -10.24 -4.39 22.54
CA VAL A 91 -11.54 -5.06 22.56
C VAL A 91 -11.99 -5.33 21.14
N TYR A 92 -12.25 -6.60 20.84
CA TYR A 92 -12.74 -7.00 19.54
C TYR A 92 -14.09 -6.34 19.21
N SER A 93 -14.18 -5.73 18.03
CA SER A 93 -15.41 -5.22 17.44
C SER A 93 -15.54 -5.72 16.00
N ALA A 94 -16.55 -6.54 15.74
CA ALA A 94 -16.82 -7.07 14.40
C ALA A 94 -17.02 -5.95 13.37
N PHE A 95 -17.64 -4.84 13.78
CA PHE A 95 -17.86 -3.69 12.92
C PHE A 95 -16.55 -3.01 12.51
N TRP A 96 -15.69 -2.69 13.48
CA TRP A 96 -14.41 -2.03 13.20
C TRP A 96 -13.46 -2.95 12.45
N GLN A 97 -13.42 -4.23 12.81
CA GLN A 97 -12.57 -5.20 12.12
C GLN A 97 -13.03 -5.47 10.70
N GLY A 98 -14.35 -5.52 10.45
CA GLY A 98 -14.89 -5.63 9.09
C GLY A 98 -14.51 -4.43 8.21
N PHE A 99 -14.48 -3.23 8.78
CA PHE A 99 -14.06 -2.03 8.05
C PHE A 99 -12.57 -2.06 7.70
N THR A 100 -11.70 -2.36 8.67
CA THR A 100 -10.25 -2.46 8.43
C THR A 100 -9.93 -3.57 7.42
N TYR A 101 -10.53 -4.75 7.59
CA TYR A 101 -10.35 -5.87 6.69
C TYR A 101 -10.77 -5.52 5.26
N SER A 102 -11.98 -4.95 5.08
CA SER A 102 -12.48 -4.58 3.76
C SER A 102 -11.64 -3.49 3.10
N THR A 103 -11.15 -2.51 3.87
CA THR A 103 -10.26 -1.46 3.36
C THR A 103 -9.00 -2.05 2.73
N ILE A 104 -8.39 -3.05 3.38
CA ILE A 104 -7.21 -3.73 2.86
C ILE A 104 -7.60 -4.66 1.70
N ALA A 105 -8.58 -5.55 1.91
CA ALA A 105 -9.00 -6.56 0.93
C ALA A 105 -9.44 -5.96 -0.43
N ASN A 106 -10.05 -4.77 -0.43
CA ASN A 106 -10.52 -4.10 -1.64
C ASN A 106 -9.39 -3.76 -2.63
N PHE A 107 -8.12 -3.72 -2.18
CA PHE A 107 -6.99 -3.50 -3.08
C PHE A 107 -6.69 -4.69 -4.01
N ASN A 108 -7.10 -5.91 -3.64
CA ASN A 108 -6.78 -7.11 -4.42
C ASN A 108 -7.40 -7.08 -5.83
N SER A 109 -8.62 -6.55 -5.97
CA SER A 109 -9.34 -6.50 -7.25
C SER A 109 -8.67 -5.58 -8.28
N PRO A 110 -8.44 -4.28 -8.02
CA PRO A 110 -7.77 -3.40 -8.98
C PRO A 110 -6.35 -3.88 -9.30
N LEU A 111 -5.62 -4.41 -8.32
CA LEU A 111 -4.31 -4.99 -8.56
C LEU A 111 -4.37 -6.22 -9.48
N THR A 112 -5.35 -7.12 -9.27
CA THR A 112 -5.55 -8.30 -10.12
C THR A 112 -5.90 -7.89 -11.56
N SER A 113 -6.76 -6.89 -11.72
CA SER A 113 -7.10 -6.35 -13.04
C SER A 113 -5.87 -5.81 -13.76
N PHE A 114 -5.07 -4.98 -13.09
CA PHE A 114 -3.81 -4.46 -13.67
C PHE A 114 -2.84 -5.59 -14.01
N THR A 115 -2.62 -6.53 -13.09
CA THR A 115 -1.72 -7.68 -13.28
C THR A 115 -2.12 -8.49 -14.52
N ASN A 116 -3.42 -8.70 -14.74
CA ASN A 116 -3.93 -9.42 -15.91
C ASN A 116 -3.76 -8.65 -17.23
N LEU A 117 -3.74 -7.31 -17.19
CA LEU A 117 -3.47 -6.49 -18.37
C LEU A 117 -2.01 -6.59 -18.81
N VAL A 118 -1.07 -6.62 -17.87
CA VAL A 118 0.36 -6.43 -18.13
C VAL A 118 1.20 -7.71 -18.12
N LYS A 119 0.67 -8.83 -17.62
CA LYS A 119 1.36 -10.13 -17.68
C LYS A 119 1.49 -10.64 -19.13
N GLU A 120 2.33 -11.65 -19.33
CA GLU A 120 2.44 -12.39 -20.58
C GLU A 120 1.07 -12.85 -21.10
N GLY A 121 0.77 -12.53 -22.36
CA GLY A 121 -0.52 -12.77 -23.02
C GLY A 121 -1.62 -11.76 -22.68
N GLY A 122 -1.33 -10.75 -21.86
CA GLY A 122 -2.24 -9.65 -21.52
C GLY A 122 -2.42 -8.66 -22.67
N SER A 123 -3.51 -7.89 -22.65
CA SER A 123 -3.81 -6.92 -23.72
C SER A 123 -2.88 -5.71 -23.75
N LEU A 124 -2.16 -5.44 -22.65
CA LEU A 124 -1.18 -4.37 -22.48
C LEU A 124 0.09 -4.94 -21.85
N GLU A 125 0.52 -6.11 -22.35
CA GLU A 125 1.68 -6.85 -21.86
C GLU A 125 2.93 -5.96 -21.74
N ASN A 126 3.53 -5.95 -20.57
CA ASN A 126 4.77 -5.24 -20.27
C ASN A 126 5.42 -5.88 -19.04
N ASP A 127 6.55 -6.55 -19.24
CA ASP A 127 7.29 -7.25 -18.19
C ASP A 127 7.68 -6.36 -17.01
N GLN A 128 8.04 -5.09 -17.26
CA GLN A 128 8.43 -4.18 -16.19
C GLN A 128 7.22 -3.74 -15.36
N PHE A 129 6.07 -3.54 -16.00
CA PHE A 129 4.82 -3.24 -15.29
C PHE A 129 4.31 -4.45 -14.53
N TYR A 130 4.46 -5.65 -15.10
CA TYR A 130 4.14 -6.89 -14.42
C TYR A 130 5.04 -7.11 -13.19
N ALA A 131 6.34 -6.82 -13.29
CA ALA A 131 7.23 -6.85 -12.15
C ALA A 131 6.79 -5.87 -11.04
N ILE A 132 6.39 -4.64 -11.40
CA ILE A 132 5.84 -3.66 -10.44
C ILE A 132 4.55 -4.20 -9.78
N ALA A 133 3.66 -4.84 -10.56
CA ALA A 133 2.44 -5.45 -10.05
C ALA A 133 2.73 -6.52 -8.99
N LEU A 134 3.69 -7.41 -9.26
CA LEU A 134 4.12 -8.45 -8.32
C LEU A 134 4.73 -7.86 -7.05
N ILE A 135 5.48 -6.76 -7.15
CA ILE A 135 6.06 -6.08 -5.98
C ILE A 135 4.97 -5.41 -5.13
N MET A 136 4.01 -4.74 -5.76
CA MET A 136 2.84 -4.18 -5.07
C MET A 136 2.02 -5.29 -4.41
N LYS A 137 1.84 -6.44 -5.08
CA LYS A 137 1.20 -7.64 -4.53
C LYS A 137 1.93 -8.14 -3.29
N GLY A 138 3.25 -8.17 -3.32
CA GLY A 138 4.04 -8.59 -2.15
C GLY A 138 3.92 -7.64 -0.97
N SER A 139 3.94 -6.32 -1.20
CA SER A 139 3.68 -5.34 -0.13
C SER A 139 2.27 -5.49 0.45
N PHE A 140 1.27 -5.69 -0.41
CA PHE A 140 -0.12 -5.88 -0.02
C PHE A 140 -0.32 -7.14 0.83
N TYR A 141 0.06 -8.31 0.33
CA TYR A 141 -0.17 -9.57 1.05
C TYR A 141 0.69 -9.68 2.31
N GLN A 142 1.92 -9.15 2.33
CA GLN A 142 2.71 -9.06 3.56
C GLN A 142 1.95 -8.26 4.63
N GLN A 143 1.47 -7.06 4.33
CA GLN A 143 0.71 -6.26 5.31
C GLN A 143 -0.57 -6.97 5.74
N PHE A 144 -1.29 -7.57 4.79
CA PHE A 144 -2.59 -8.14 5.06
C PHE A 144 -2.48 -9.38 5.95
N THR A 145 -1.60 -10.31 5.60
CA THR A 145 -1.41 -11.54 6.39
C THR A 145 -0.79 -11.26 7.74
N ASP A 146 0.07 -10.25 7.88
CA ASP A 146 0.65 -9.92 9.18
C ASP A 146 -0.39 -9.35 10.16
N MET A 147 -1.50 -8.83 9.65
CA MET A 147 -2.62 -8.36 10.47
C MET A 147 -3.63 -9.48 10.80
N TYR A 148 -3.91 -10.39 9.87
CA TYR A 148 -5.03 -11.34 10.00
C TYR A 148 -4.64 -12.82 9.98
N GLY A 149 -3.38 -13.15 9.70
CA GLY A 149 -2.90 -14.52 9.52
C GLY A 149 -3.39 -15.11 8.19
N MET A 150 -4.14 -16.21 8.27
CA MET A 150 -4.66 -16.90 7.09
C MET A 150 -5.61 -16.02 6.29
N LEU A 151 -5.49 -16.05 4.97
CA LEU A 151 -6.27 -15.22 4.06
C LEU A 151 -6.45 -15.93 2.72
N PRO A 152 -7.47 -15.58 1.92
CA PRO A 152 -7.50 -15.93 0.52
C PRO A 152 -6.29 -15.37 -0.22
N TYR A 153 -5.49 -16.25 -0.85
CA TYR A 153 -4.30 -15.86 -1.61
C TYR A 153 -4.22 -16.59 -2.96
N SER A 154 -4.10 -17.92 -2.94
CA SER A 154 -3.89 -18.74 -4.14
C SER A 154 -5.12 -18.79 -5.05
N GLU A 155 -6.31 -18.61 -4.49
CA GLU A 155 -7.59 -18.60 -5.22
C GLU A 155 -8.22 -17.20 -5.32
N ALA A 156 -7.66 -16.20 -4.63
CA ALA A 156 -8.31 -14.89 -4.44
C ALA A 156 -8.44 -14.03 -5.71
N SER A 157 -7.68 -14.37 -6.75
CA SER A 157 -7.63 -13.65 -8.03
C SER A 157 -8.28 -14.43 -9.18
N ASP A 158 -8.91 -15.58 -8.90
CA ASP A 158 -9.66 -16.35 -9.89
C ASP A 158 -11.14 -15.93 -9.89
N PRO A 159 -11.64 -15.25 -10.95
CA PRO A 159 -13.03 -14.79 -11.00
C PRO A 159 -14.05 -15.92 -11.06
N THR A 160 -13.63 -17.17 -11.32
CA THR A 160 -14.50 -18.35 -11.31
C THR A 160 -14.73 -18.91 -9.91
N ILE A 161 -13.90 -18.51 -8.94
CA ILE A 161 -13.97 -18.96 -7.55
C ILE A 161 -14.66 -17.89 -6.71
N THR A 162 -15.94 -18.11 -6.37
CA THR A 162 -16.73 -17.14 -5.59
C THR A 162 -16.48 -17.21 -4.09
N THR A 163 -15.89 -18.30 -3.60
CA THR A 163 -15.54 -18.52 -2.19
C THR A 163 -14.12 -19.06 -2.09
N PRO A 164 -13.09 -18.21 -2.30
CA PRO A 164 -11.71 -18.66 -2.27
C PRO A 164 -11.34 -19.18 -0.88
N LYS A 165 -10.57 -20.26 -0.83
CA LYS A 165 -10.07 -20.83 0.42
C LYS A 165 -9.12 -19.86 1.13
N TYR A 166 -8.94 -20.09 2.42
CA TYR A 166 -7.92 -19.40 3.21
C TYR A 166 -6.64 -20.22 3.16
N ASP A 167 -5.55 -19.59 2.74
CA ASP A 167 -4.23 -20.19 2.75
C ASP A 167 -3.52 -19.92 4.09
N GLU A 168 -2.69 -20.86 4.53
CA GLU A 168 -1.85 -20.69 5.71
C GLU A 168 -0.85 -19.55 5.50
N GLN A 169 -0.58 -18.76 6.54
CA GLN A 169 0.32 -17.61 6.46
C GLN A 169 1.72 -17.98 5.93
N ILE A 170 2.23 -19.16 6.29
CA ILE A 170 3.53 -19.66 5.80
C ILE A 170 3.52 -19.94 4.30
N ASP A 171 2.38 -20.37 3.75
CA ASP A 171 2.20 -20.64 2.31
C ASP A 171 2.02 -19.34 1.53
N ILE A 172 1.34 -18.36 2.12
CA ILE A 172 1.25 -16.99 1.59
C ILE A 172 2.65 -16.38 1.47
N TYR A 173 3.45 -16.42 2.54
CA TYR A 173 4.82 -15.90 2.50
C TYR A 173 5.68 -16.58 1.43
N ARG A 174 5.59 -17.92 1.31
CA ARG A 174 6.34 -18.66 0.29
C ARG A 174 5.92 -18.26 -1.13
N GLY A 175 4.62 -18.14 -1.36
CA GLY A 175 4.07 -17.69 -2.64
C GLY A 175 4.54 -16.28 -2.99
N VAL A 176 4.40 -15.34 -2.05
CA VAL A 176 4.79 -13.95 -2.26
C VAL A 176 6.30 -13.82 -2.52
N ILE A 177 7.14 -14.55 -1.78
CA ILE A 177 8.60 -14.53 -2.02
C ILE A 177 8.92 -15.04 -3.43
N ALA A 178 8.26 -16.09 -3.90
CA ALA A 178 8.46 -16.59 -5.27
C ALA A 178 8.02 -15.57 -6.33
N GLU A 179 6.92 -14.85 -6.10
CA GLU A 179 6.47 -13.76 -6.98
C GLU A 179 7.43 -12.57 -6.99
N LEU A 180 8.03 -12.23 -5.84
CA LEU A 180 9.09 -11.22 -5.78
C LEU A 180 10.36 -11.67 -6.52
N ASP A 181 10.73 -12.95 -6.44
CA ASP A 181 11.85 -13.50 -7.21
C ASP A 181 11.60 -13.44 -8.72
N GLN A 182 10.37 -13.70 -9.15
CA GLN A 182 9.95 -13.49 -10.53
C GLN A 182 10.07 -12.01 -10.93
N ALA A 183 9.59 -11.08 -10.09
CA ALA A 183 9.71 -9.65 -10.35
C ALA A 183 11.18 -9.21 -10.48
N ILE A 184 12.06 -9.67 -9.59
CA ILE A 184 13.50 -9.40 -9.62
C ILE A 184 14.12 -9.91 -10.92
N ALA A 185 13.72 -11.10 -11.38
CA ALA A 185 14.19 -11.68 -12.64
C ALA A 185 13.72 -10.90 -13.87
N LEU A 186 12.43 -10.52 -13.91
CA LEU A 186 11.84 -9.70 -14.98
C LEU A 186 12.50 -8.31 -15.08
N ILE A 187 12.83 -7.70 -13.93
CA ILE A 187 13.56 -6.43 -13.92
C ILE A 187 14.96 -6.62 -14.48
N GLY A 188 15.66 -7.68 -14.07
CA GLY A 188 17.01 -7.97 -14.54
C GLY A 188 17.95 -6.77 -14.36
N SER A 189 18.48 -6.27 -15.47
CA SER A 189 19.35 -5.09 -15.55
C SER A 189 18.66 -3.85 -16.13
N ASN A 190 17.35 -3.88 -16.35
CA ASN A 190 16.61 -2.74 -16.89
C ASN A 190 16.62 -1.59 -15.88
N THR A 191 16.94 -0.37 -16.33
CA THR A 191 16.95 0.83 -15.49
C THR A 191 15.68 1.65 -15.61
N LYS A 192 14.89 1.40 -16.65
CA LYS A 192 13.63 2.09 -16.96
C LYS A 192 12.52 1.08 -17.18
N SER A 193 11.29 1.51 -16.93
CA SER A 193 10.07 0.69 -17.03
C SER A 193 9.57 0.46 -18.46
N GLY A 194 10.19 1.11 -19.46
CA GLY A 194 9.71 1.17 -20.83
C GLY A 194 10.27 2.38 -21.57
N GLU A 195 9.79 2.60 -22.79
CA GLU A 195 10.15 3.72 -23.65
C GLU A 195 8.91 4.32 -24.30
N GLY A 196 9.00 5.58 -24.75
CA GLY A 196 7.89 6.25 -25.45
C GLY A 196 6.60 6.26 -24.63
N VAL A 197 5.52 5.71 -25.20
CA VAL A 197 4.21 5.64 -24.54
C VAL A 197 4.23 4.77 -23.27
N GLU A 198 5.12 3.77 -23.19
CA GLU A 198 5.29 2.85 -22.06
C GLU A 198 6.29 3.34 -21.01
N LEU A 199 6.92 4.50 -21.21
CA LEU A 199 7.74 5.10 -20.17
C LEU A 199 6.82 5.55 -19.02
N LEU A 200 7.00 4.94 -17.86
CA LEU A 200 6.19 5.18 -16.67
C LEU A 200 6.47 6.57 -16.10
N GLY A 201 7.75 6.92 -15.90
CA GLY A 201 8.17 8.26 -15.48
C GLY A 201 7.36 8.78 -14.29
N GLU A 202 6.71 9.93 -14.47
CA GLU A 202 5.91 10.61 -13.43
C GLU A 202 4.65 9.83 -13.00
N ASN A 203 4.19 8.84 -13.78
CA ASN A 203 3.09 7.97 -13.37
C ASN A 203 3.49 6.99 -12.24
N ASP A 204 4.78 6.79 -12.00
CA ASP A 204 5.29 6.12 -10.80
C ASP A 204 5.73 7.17 -9.78
N VAL A 205 4.91 7.36 -8.76
CA VAL A 205 5.13 8.36 -7.71
C VAL A 205 6.05 7.88 -6.59
N ILE A 206 6.55 6.64 -6.66
CA ILE A 206 7.49 6.08 -5.68
C ILE A 206 8.93 6.23 -6.18
N PHE A 207 9.21 5.76 -7.40
CA PHE A 207 10.58 5.72 -7.93
C PHE A 207 10.75 6.37 -9.30
N GLY A 208 9.72 7.00 -9.86
CA GLY A 208 9.81 7.68 -11.15
C GLY A 208 10.12 6.75 -12.32
N GLY A 209 9.78 5.46 -12.22
CA GLY A 209 10.07 4.42 -13.22
C GLY A 209 11.47 3.82 -13.12
N ASP A 210 12.22 4.10 -12.04
CA ASP A 210 13.54 3.49 -11.78
C ASP A 210 13.37 2.03 -11.36
N MET A 211 13.59 1.13 -12.31
CA MET A 211 13.38 -0.30 -12.10
C MET A 211 14.42 -0.92 -11.15
N GLN A 212 15.61 -0.33 -11.00
CA GLN A 212 16.59 -0.85 -10.04
C GLN A 212 16.19 -0.54 -8.60
N LYS A 213 15.51 0.59 -8.35
CA LYS A 213 14.88 0.85 -7.04
C LYS A 213 13.68 -0.07 -6.78
N TRP A 214 12.89 -0.39 -7.79
CA TRP A 214 11.84 -1.42 -7.67
C TRP A 214 12.43 -2.79 -7.29
N LYS A 215 13.54 -3.19 -7.93
CA LYS A 215 14.27 -4.41 -7.59
C LYS A 215 14.78 -4.39 -6.14
N GLN A 216 15.32 -3.26 -5.69
CA GLN A 216 15.74 -3.08 -4.30
C GLN A 216 14.58 -3.14 -3.32
N LEU A 217 13.39 -2.62 -3.67
CA LEU A 217 12.18 -2.77 -2.86
C LEU A 217 11.74 -4.24 -2.78
N ALA A 218 11.77 -4.97 -3.91
CA ALA A 218 11.47 -6.41 -3.93
C ALA A 218 12.39 -7.19 -2.99
N ASN A 219 13.71 -6.95 -3.06
CA ASN A 219 14.68 -7.54 -2.15
C ASN A 219 14.42 -7.12 -0.69
N SER A 220 14.09 -5.84 -0.43
CA SER A 220 13.77 -5.35 0.91
C SER A 220 12.55 -6.04 1.52
N LEU A 221 11.49 -6.26 0.72
CA LEU A 221 10.29 -6.99 1.14
C LEU A 221 10.61 -8.46 1.42
N LYS A 222 11.39 -9.11 0.55
CA LYS A 222 11.87 -10.48 0.72
C LYS A 222 12.68 -10.63 2.01
N LEU A 223 13.60 -9.71 2.29
CA LEU A 223 14.36 -9.69 3.54
C LEU A 223 13.44 -9.49 4.77
N ARG A 224 12.50 -8.54 4.70
CA ARG A 224 11.53 -8.29 5.79
C ARG A 224 10.72 -9.54 6.11
N MET A 225 10.17 -10.21 5.10
CA MET A 225 9.39 -11.43 5.28
C MET A 225 10.25 -12.58 5.81
N ALA A 226 11.46 -12.75 5.27
CA ALA A 226 12.40 -13.74 5.77
C ALA A 226 12.67 -13.57 7.28
N LEU A 227 12.95 -12.33 7.72
CA LEU A 227 13.19 -12.03 9.14
C LEU A 227 11.95 -12.25 10.02
N ARG A 228 10.75 -11.93 9.51
CA ARG A 228 9.49 -12.16 10.24
C ARG A 228 9.16 -13.65 10.39
N ALA A 229 9.38 -14.43 9.33
CA ALA A 229 9.09 -15.86 9.34
C ALA A 229 10.15 -16.67 10.12
N HIS A 230 11.37 -16.14 10.27
CA HIS A 230 12.49 -16.85 10.87
C HIS A 230 12.16 -17.46 12.24
N GLY A 231 12.33 -18.78 12.35
CA GLY A 231 12.06 -19.53 13.59
C GLY A 231 10.59 -19.94 13.77
N SER A 232 9.71 -19.60 12.83
CA SER A 232 8.32 -20.07 12.84
C SER A 232 8.23 -21.57 12.54
N PRO A 233 7.23 -22.29 13.10
CA PRO A 233 7.03 -23.71 12.79
C PRO A 233 6.82 -23.96 11.30
N GLY A 234 7.55 -24.92 10.74
CA GLY A 234 7.44 -25.32 9.32
C GLY A 234 8.14 -24.38 8.32
N GLU A 235 8.85 -23.37 8.81
CA GLU A 235 9.61 -22.44 7.98
C GLU A 235 10.95 -23.06 7.51
N ASN A 236 11.28 -22.92 6.22
CA ASN A 236 12.51 -23.43 5.62
C ASN A 236 13.13 -22.55 4.49
N PHE A 237 12.63 -21.33 4.31
CA PHE A 237 13.03 -20.41 3.23
C PHE A 237 13.76 -19.16 3.73
N SER A 238 13.62 -18.77 5.01
CA SER A 238 14.04 -17.50 5.58
C SER A 238 15.54 -17.24 5.40
N ALA A 239 16.39 -18.20 5.74
CA ALA A 239 17.84 -18.04 5.65
C ALA A 239 18.30 -17.79 4.20
N ASN A 240 17.76 -18.55 3.25
CA ASN A 240 18.08 -18.39 1.83
C ASN A 240 17.52 -17.07 1.29
N ALA A 241 16.25 -16.79 1.57
CA ALA A 241 15.58 -15.57 1.11
C ALA A 241 16.27 -14.31 1.63
N ALA A 242 16.68 -14.28 2.91
CA ALA A 242 17.44 -13.19 3.48
C ALA A 242 18.82 -13.02 2.81
N SER A 243 19.55 -14.12 2.63
CA SER A 243 20.89 -14.11 2.02
C SER A 243 20.85 -13.63 0.57
N GLU A 244 19.90 -14.11 -0.22
CA GLU A 244 19.70 -13.71 -1.62
C GLU A 244 19.28 -12.24 -1.73
N ALA A 245 18.37 -11.78 -0.88
CA ALA A 245 17.93 -10.39 -0.86
C ALA A 245 19.09 -9.43 -0.54
N ILE A 246 19.91 -9.77 0.45
CA ILE A 246 21.10 -8.98 0.81
C ILE A 246 22.11 -8.97 -0.34
N ALA A 247 22.39 -10.13 -0.94
CA ALA A 247 23.35 -10.25 -2.04
C ALA A 247 22.90 -9.51 -3.31
N SER A 248 21.59 -9.51 -3.60
CA SER A 248 20.98 -8.82 -4.74
C SER A 248 20.84 -7.30 -4.51
N GLY A 249 20.89 -6.86 -3.25
CA GLY A 249 20.85 -5.46 -2.84
C GLY A 249 19.45 -5.01 -2.41
N VAL A 250 19.34 -4.55 -1.17
CA VAL A 250 18.14 -3.91 -0.61
C VAL A 250 18.17 -2.39 -0.84
N LEU A 251 17.12 -1.67 -0.42
CA LEU A 251 17.05 -0.21 -0.56
C LEU A 251 18.18 0.54 0.17
N GLY A 252 18.74 -0.06 1.23
CA GLY A 252 19.83 0.53 2.01
C GLY A 252 19.43 1.89 2.59
N ASP A 253 20.03 2.95 2.08
CA ASP A 253 19.79 4.34 2.50
C ASP A 253 18.64 5.03 1.74
N SER A 254 17.99 4.33 0.80
CA SER A 254 16.83 4.82 0.04
C SER A 254 15.51 4.42 0.69
N ASN A 255 14.45 5.17 0.42
CA ASN A 255 13.10 4.88 0.89
C ASN A 255 12.14 4.65 -0.28
N ALA A 256 11.28 3.64 -0.16
CA ALA A 256 10.05 3.56 -0.95
C ALA A 256 9.02 4.50 -0.32
N LEU A 257 9.12 5.79 -0.64
CA LEU A 257 8.33 6.84 -0.01
C LEU A 257 7.22 7.31 -0.95
N PHE A 258 5.97 7.09 -0.56
CA PHE A 258 4.85 7.83 -1.12
C PHE A 258 4.80 9.21 -0.46
N THR A 259 5.24 10.25 -1.18
CA THR A 259 5.29 11.61 -0.63
C THR A 259 3.89 12.16 -0.38
N ARG A 260 3.66 12.75 0.79
CA ARG A 260 2.37 13.36 1.17
C ARG A 260 2.55 14.66 1.93
N ASP A 261 1.50 15.47 1.89
CA ASP A 261 1.35 16.60 2.80
C ASP A 261 1.17 16.11 4.24
N THR A 262 1.53 16.97 5.20
CA THR A 262 1.37 16.66 6.63
C THR A 262 -0.09 16.71 7.10
N GLN A 263 -0.94 17.40 6.35
CA GLN A 263 -2.39 17.52 6.54
C GLN A 263 -3.06 17.65 5.17
N ILE A 264 -4.10 16.86 4.92
CA ILE A 264 -4.85 16.85 3.64
C ILE A 264 -6.30 17.27 3.88
N ASN A 265 -6.87 16.93 5.05
CA ASN A 265 -8.27 17.18 5.42
C ASN A 265 -9.31 16.69 4.38
N GLN A 266 -9.08 15.52 3.78
CA GLN A 266 -10.01 14.88 2.84
C GLN A 266 -10.34 13.45 3.28
N TRP A 267 -11.59 13.03 3.15
CA TRP A 267 -11.98 11.66 3.55
C TRP A 267 -11.30 10.58 2.71
N THR A 268 -11.15 10.83 1.41
CA THR A 268 -10.56 9.91 0.43
C THR A 268 -9.03 9.87 0.47
N SER A 269 -8.38 10.78 1.18
CA SER A 269 -6.92 10.84 1.30
C SER A 269 -6.52 11.51 2.61
N ALA A 270 -5.78 10.82 3.48
CA ALA A 270 -5.38 11.35 4.77
C ALA A 270 -3.87 11.32 4.99
N ALA A 271 -3.42 12.23 5.82
CA ALA A 271 -2.11 12.24 6.45
C ALA A 271 -2.23 11.92 7.94
N TYR A 272 -1.10 11.56 8.56
CA TYR A 272 -1.06 11.28 10.00
C TYR A 272 -1.61 12.45 10.83
N GLY A 273 -1.28 13.68 10.44
CA GLY A 273 -1.72 14.90 11.13
C GLY A 273 -3.23 15.13 11.10
N ASP A 274 -3.94 14.67 10.07
CA ASP A 274 -5.40 14.79 9.98
C ASP A 274 -6.05 14.03 11.15
N ILE A 275 -5.64 12.78 11.33
CA ILE A 275 -6.20 11.90 12.36
C ILE A 275 -5.67 12.28 13.74
N TRP A 276 -4.39 12.66 13.85
CA TRP A 276 -3.76 12.90 15.15
C TRP A 276 -4.10 14.27 15.77
N ALA A 277 -4.40 15.29 14.95
CA ALA A 277 -4.52 16.67 15.45
C ALA A 277 -5.78 17.43 15.01
N THR A 278 -6.45 17.02 13.93
CA THR A 278 -7.51 17.85 13.35
C THR A 278 -8.93 17.43 13.74
N TRP A 279 -9.16 16.19 14.19
CA TRP A 279 -10.51 15.83 14.63
C TRP A 279 -10.85 16.38 16.00
N PRO A 280 -12.13 16.76 16.23
CA PRO A 280 -12.59 17.27 17.53
C PRO A 280 -12.23 16.39 18.74
N GLY A 281 -12.17 15.05 18.56
CA GLY A 281 -11.74 14.09 19.57
C GLY A 281 -10.31 13.55 19.43
N SER A 282 -9.50 14.10 18.53
CA SER A 282 -8.07 13.74 18.37
C SER A 282 -7.25 14.32 19.51
N ARG A 283 -7.25 13.62 20.64
CA ARG A 283 -6.48 13.97 21.83
C ARG A 283 -5.61 12.81 22.27
N TRP A 284 -4.87 12.30 21.31
CA TRP A 284 -3.96 11.18 21.49
C TRP A 284 -2.62 11.68 22.00
N ASN A 285 -1.98 10.84 22.79
CA ASN A 285 -0.69 11.13 23.41
C ASN A 285 0.32 10.09 22.92
N VAL A 286 1.59 10.45 22.95
CA VAL A 286 2.65 9.46 22.70
C VAL A 286 2.71 8.50 23.87
N GLY A 287 2.86 7.20 23.59
CA GLY A 287 2.91 6.16 24.60
C GLY A 287 4.15 6.27 25.48
N GLU A 288 4.00 5.93 26.76
CA GLU A 288 5.12 5.88 27.72
C GLU A 288 6.32 5.05 27.21
N PRO A 289 6.13 3.86 26.59
CA PRO A 289 7.27 3.08 26.07
C PRO A 289 8.12 3.86 25.06
N MET A 290 7.47 4.59 24.14
CA MET A 290 8.18 5.43 23.15
C MET A 290 8.90 6.60 23.82
N ILE A 291 8.24 7.30 24.75
CA ILE A 291 8.87 8.40 25.50
C ILE A 291 10.11 7.92 26.25
N ASN A 292 10.01 6.80 26.98
CA ASN A 292 11.11 6.26 27.77
C ASN A 292 12.29 5.87 26.87
N ILE A 293 12.06 5.16 25.77
CA ILE A 293 13.14 4.78 24.84
C ILE A 293 13.85 6.03 24.30
N LEU A 294 13.11 7.05 23.88
CA LEU A 294 13.72 8.27 23.33
C LEU A 294 14.47 9.07 24.41
N ASN A 295 13.87 9.22 25.59
CA ASN A 295 14.46 9.98 26.69
C ASN A 295 15.69 9.27 27.28
N ASP A 296 15.62 7.97 27.55
CA ASP A 296 16.71 7.18 28.14
C ASP A 296 17.94 7.12 27.23
N ASN A 297 17.75 7.32 25.93
CA ASN A 297 18.83 7.38 24.93
C ASN A 297 19.26 8.81 24.55
N ASN A 298 18.74 9.84 25.22
CA ASN A 298 18.97 11.25 24.84
C ASN A 298 18.71 11.51 23.35
N ASP A 299 17.64 10.92 22.82
CA ASP A 299 17.36 10.93 21.39
C ASP A 299 16.85 12.30 20.93
N PRO A 300 17.52 12.96 19.96
CA PRO A 300 17.11 14.29 19.50
C PRO A 300 15.71 14.29 18.85
N ARG A 301 15.21 13.12 18.40
CA ARG A 301 13.88 12.97 17.80
C ARG A 301 12.75 13.18 18.80
N LEU A 302 13.01 13.08 20.11
CA LEU A 302 11.99 13.30 21.14
C LEU A 302 11.29 14.65 20.98
N SER A 303 12.06 15.72 20.77
CA SER A 303 11.53 17.08 20.58
C SER A 303 10.86 17.32 19.22
N LEU A 304 11.11 16.44 18.24
CA LEU A 304 10.48 16.50 16.91
C LEU A 304 9.15 15.75 16.88
N MET A 305 9.04 14.68 17.68
CA MET A 305 7.85 13.83 17.74
C MET A 305 6.85 14.26 18.82
N THR A 306 7.30 14.98 19.85
CA THR A 306 6.51 15.24 21.05
C THR A 306 6.61 16.69 21.50
N GLN A 307 5.56 17.15 22.15
CA GLN A 307 5.53 18.43 22.86
C GLN A 307 5.23 18.16 24.34
N PRO A 308 5.89 18.85 25.28
CA PRO A 308 5.55 18.72 26.69
C PRO A 308 4.08 19.02 26.96
N SER A 309 3.48 18.25 27.87
CA SER A 309 2.13 18.54 28.36
C SER A 309 2.08 19.93 28.98
N LYS A 310 0.99 20.68 28.74
CA LYS A 310 0.82 22.07 29.26
C LYS A 310 0.72 22.18 30.80
N GLY A 311 0.82 21.07 31.53
CA GLY A 311 0.54 20.98 32.97
C GLY A 311 -0.95 21.08 33.31
N GLY A 312 -1.32 20.83 34.56
CA GLY A 312 -2.71 20.93 35.02
C GLY A 312 -2.97 20.29 36.38
N VAL A 313 -4.22 20.39 36.85
CA VAL A 313 -4.70 19.70 38.05
C VAL A 313 -5.57 18.52 37.64
N MET A 314 -5.25 17.33 38.13
CA MET A 314 -6.08 16.14 37.99
C MET A 314 -6.76 15.83 39.32
N THR A 315 -8.09 15.76 39.32
CA THR A 315 -8.86 15.28 40.47
C THR A 315 -9.17 13.81 40.28
N ILE A 316 -8.66 12.97 41.19
CA ILE A 316 -8.96 11.54 41.20
C ILE A 316 -10.03 11.30 42.26
N SER A 317 -11.23 10.93 41.82
CA SER A 317 -12.32 10.56 42.72
C SER A 317 -12.02 9.25 43.41
N LYS A 318 -12.22 9.19 44.73
CA LYS A 318 -12.05 7.96 45.49
C LYS A 318 -13.11 6.93 45.05
N PRO A 319 -12.73 5.71 44.62
CA PRO A 319 -13.67 4.64 44.30
C PRO A 319 -14.52 4.30 45.51
N THR A 320 -15.72 3.81 45.25
CA THR A 320 -16.65 3.35 46.28
C THR A 320 -16.62 1.83 46.46
N ASP A 321 -16.11 1.10 45.47
CA ASP A 321 -15.94 -0.35 45.55
C ASP A 321 -14.66 -0.74 46.32
N SER A 322 -14.70 -1.89 47.01
CA SER A 322 -13.63 -2.32 47.90
C SER A 322 -12.28 -2.51 47.18
N ASN A 323 -12.31 -2.95 45.91
CA ASN A 323 -11.10 -3.23 45.14
C ASN A 323 -10.43 -1.93 44.71
N GLY A 324 -11.20 -0.99 44.16
CA GLY A 324 -10.72 0.34 43.78
C GLY A 324 -10.17 1.13 44.97
N VAL A 325 -10.81 1.03 46.15
CA VAL A 325 -10.29 1.65 47.38
C VAL A 325 -8.93 1.07 47.76
N ALA A 326 -8.77 -0.26 47.69
CA ALA A 326 -7.50 -0.91 48.03
C ALA A 326 -6.36 -0.54 47.06
N MET A 327 -6.68 -0.24 45.81
CA MET A 327 -5.70 0.10 44.77
C MET A 327 -5.35 1.60 44.68
N MET A 328 -6.12 2.47 45.36
CA MET A 328 -5.98 3.92 45.24
C MET A 328 -4.56 4.42 45.54
N ASP A 329 -3.96 3.99 46.66
CA ASP A 329 -2.64 4.47 47.06
C ASP A 329 -1.55 4.04 46.06
N SER A 330 -1.65 2.81 45.54
CA SER A 330 -0.75 2.30 44.50
C SER A 330 -0.88 3.09 43.19
N HIS A 331 -2.10 3.43 42.77
CA HIS A 331 -2.33 4.26 41.58
C HIS A 331 -1.81 5.69 41.76
N LEU A 332 -2.03 6.29 42.93
CA LEU A 332 -1.50 7.62 43.24
C LEU A 332 0.04 7.62 43.26
N ALA A 333 0.65 6.59 43.84
CA ALA A 333 2.09 6.42 43.85
C ALA A 333 2.66 6.26 42.44
N PHE A 334 2.00 5.45 41.59
CA PHE A 334 2.36 5.30 40.18
C PHE A 334 2.32 6.65 39.45
N LEU A 335 1.19 7.36 39.52
CA LEU A 335 1.02 8.65 38.83
C LEU A 335 2.02 9.70 39.29
N LYS A 336 2.29 9.81 40.59
CA LYS A 336 3.29 10.74 41.13
C LYS A 336 4.68 10.42 40.60
N ASN A 337 5.09 9.16 40.64
CA ASN A 337 6.40 8.73 40.15
C ASN A 337 6.56 9.03 38.65
N THR A 338 5.52 8.77 37.84
CA THR A 338 5.53 9.10 36.41
C THR A 338 5.69 10.60 36.18
N LEU A 339 4.99 11.44 36.94
CA LEU A 339 5.10 12.90 36.84
C LEU A 339 6.47 13.43 37.30
N ASP A 340 7.00 12.93 38.42
CA ASP A 340 8.31 13.30 38.94
C ASP A 340 9.42 12.97 37.92
N LYS A 341 9.35 11.78 37.30
CA LYS A 341 10.27 11.39 36.21
C LYS A 341 10.17 12.27 34.98
N ALA A 342 8.97 12.75 34.67
CA ALA A 342 8.75 13.69 33.58
C ALA A 342 9.18 15.13 33.91
N GLY A 343 9.63 15.40 35.16
CA GLY A 343 10.06 16.72 35.62
C GLY A 343 8.91 17.71 35.86
N ALA A 344 7.72 17.19 36.21
CA ALA A 344 6.50 17.98 36.43
C ALA A 344 6.35 18.56 37.85
#